data_AF-A0A8S2DGG3-F1
#
_entry.id   AF-A0A8S2DGG3-F1
#
_cell.length_a   1.000
_cell.length_b   1.000
_cell.length_c   1.000
_cell.angle_alpha   90.00
_cell.angle_beta   90.00
_cell.angle_gamma   90.00
#
_symmetry.space_group_name_H-M   'P 1'
#
loop_
_entity.id
_entity.type
_entity.pdbx_description
1 polymer ?
#
loop_
_entity_poly.entity_id
_entity_poly.type
_entity_poly.pdbx_seq_one_letter_code
_entity_poly.pdbx_strand_id
1 'polypeptide(L)'
;MLIQDSRGKQCVKYLLSKGANPNLADEYTNVNDMVKKYFSQFIDNELGNLITREDEFSDRLPTSTISTFKGFICLHYAVLLDNLSIIQVLIEHHADPLLANEEGHLPAVYAGSSSKECKDLILEYEKRHKHEVSKLIGSPPDYVGYGDGGQLTDSLAKCPTAVVLFDEIDKAHPEILTIMLQLFDEGRLTDGKSKTVDGKQAVYVLTSNLASDEIAEYHKTSDKQKK
;
A
#
# COMPACT_ATOMS: atom_id res chain seq x y z
N MET A 1 22.26 -17.41 14.14
CA MET A 1 22.05 -18.06 12.82
C MET A 1 20.55 -18.23 12.64
N LEU A 2 19.82 -17.12 12.50
CA LEU A 2 18.37 -17.16 12.32
C LEU A 2 18.12 -17.31 10.82
N ILE A 3 17.38 -18.37 10.50
CA ILE A 3 16.93 -18.74 9.16
C ILE A 3 16.27 -17.51 8.55
N GLN A 4 16.99 -16.79 7.68
CA GLN A 4 16.37 -15.87 6.75
C GLN A 4 15.38 -16.69 5.95
N ASP A 5 14.09 -16.47 6.24
CA ASP A 5 12.97 -17.30 5.85
C ASP A 5 12.72 -17.26 4.34
N SER A 6 13.58 -17.95 3.59
CA SER A 6 13.51 -18.10 2.15
C SER A 6 12.22 -18.80 1.72
N ARG A 7 11.68 -19.67 2.57
CA ARG A 7 10.43 -20.40 2.33
C ARG A 7 9.21 -19.50 2.51
N GLY A 8 9.13 -18.74 3.61
CA GLY A 8 8.03 -17.79 3.83
C GLY A 8 7.93 -16.75 2.72
N LYS A 9 9.06 -16.18 2.29
CA LYS A 9 9.12 -15.27 1.14
C LYS A 9 8.57 -15.91 -0.14
N GLN A 10 8.96 -17.15 -0.43
CA GLN A 10 8.50 -17.88 -1.62
C GLN A 10 6.99 -18.17 -1.57
N CYS A 11 6.47 -18.56 -0.40
CA CYS A 11 5.04 -18.80 -0.21
C CYS A 11 4.23 -17.51 -0.42
N VAL A 12 4.67 -16.38 0.16
CA VAL A 12 4.00 -15.09 -0.02
C VAL A 12 4.02 -14.67 -1.50
N LYS A 13 5.17 -14.77 -2.18
CA LYS A 13 5.26 -14.52 -3.63
C LYS A 13 4.29 -15.38 -4.43
N TYR A 14 4.21 -16.67 -4.11
CA TYR A 14 3.31 -17.59 -4.80
C TYR A 14 1.84 -17.21 -4.60
N LEU A 15 1.43 -16.89 -3.36
CA LEU A 15 0.05 -16.48 -3.07
C LEU A 15 -0.32 -15.18 -3.78
N LEU A 16 0.57 -14.18 -3.78
CA LEU A 16 0.35 -12.91 -4.48
C LEU A 16 0.26 -13.12 -6.00
N SER A 17 1.10 -14.00 -6.57
CA SER A 17 1.02 -14.36 -7.99
C SER A 17 -0.30 -15.04 -8.38
N LYS A 18 -1.05 -15.58 -7.41
CA LYS A 18 -2.38 -16.17 -7.59
C LYS A 18 -3.52 -15.19 -7.34
N GLY A 19 -3.21 -13.91 -7.13
CA GLY A 19 -4.21 -12.85 -6.94
C GLY A 19 -4.65 -12.66 -5.49
N ALA A 20 -3.87 -13.12 -4.51
CA ALA A 20 -4.12 -12.76 -3.12
C ALA A 20 -4.01 -11.24 -2.93
N ASN A 21 -4.98 -10.63 -2.26
CA ASN A 21 -4.99 -9.20 -2.00
C ASN A 21 -4.18 -8.88 -0.72
N PRO A 22 -3.02 -8.20 -0.80
CA PRO A 22 -2.21 -7.88 0.39
C PRO A 22 -2.83 -6.81 1.30
N ASN A 23 -3.82 -6.07 0.80
CA ASN A 23 -4.52 -4.99 1.49
C ASN A 23 -5.82 -5.45 2.15
N LEU A 24 -6.10 -6.75 2.13
CA LEU A 24 -7.26 -7.30 2.84
C LEU A 24 -7.04 -7.19 4.35
N ALA A 25 -7.98 -6.53 5.02
CA ALA A 25 -7.98 -6.37 6.46
C ALA A 25 -8.42 -7.66 7.16
N ASP A 26 -7.74 -8.00 8.24
CA ASP A 26 -8.11 -9.11 9.12
C ASP A 26 -9.33 -8.73 9.98
N GLU A 27 -10.19 -9.70 10.27
CA GLU A 27 -11.36 -9.54 11.13
C GLU A 27 -11.12 -10.09 12.56
N TYR A 28 -9.94 -10.66 12.81
CA TYR A 28 -9.62 -11.29 14.07
C TYR A 28 -9.48 -10.27 15.21
N THR A 29 -10.32 -10.39 16.24
CA THR A 29 -10.25 -9.57 17.46
C THR A 29 -9.25 -10.15 18.45
N ASN A 30 -9.70 -11.03 19.35
CA ASN A 30 -8.84 -11.78 20.26
C ASN A 30 -9.58 -13.06 20.69
N VAL A 31 -8.83 -13.99 21.31
CA VAL A 31 -9.38 -15.24 21.85
C VAL A 31 -10.44 -14.94 22.94
N ASN A 32 -10.26 -13.89 23.72
CA ASN A 32 -11.14 -13.53 24.83
C ASN A 32 -12.54 -13.08 24.39
N ASP A 33 -12.65 -12.36 23.28
CA ASP A 33 -13.88 -11.87 22.68
C ASP A 33 -14.57 -12.98 21.88
N MET A 34 -13.81 -13.88 21.28
CA MET A 34 -14.33 -15.15 20.76
C MET A 34 -14.96 -15.99 21.88
N VAL A 35 -14.24 -16.16 23.01
CA VAL A 35 -14.76 -16.90 24.17
C VAL A 35 -15.98 -16.18 24.76
N LYS A 36 -15.99 -14.86 24.93
CA LYS A 36 -17.19 -14.12 25.36
C LYS A 36 -18.35 -14.26 24.36
N LYS A 37 -18.09 -14.18 23.05
CA LYS A 37 -19.10 -14.25 21.99
C LYS A 37 -19.75 -15.63 21.87
N TYR A 38 -18.99 -16.71 22.05
CA TYR A 38 -19.49 -18.09 21.91
C TYR A 38 -19.81 -18.80 23.23
N PHE A 39 -19.17 -18.41 24.34
CA PHE A 39 -19.32 -19.03 25.66
C PHE A 39 -20.02 -18.15 26.71
N SER A 40 -20.57 -16.98 26.33
CA SER A 40 -21.38 -16.13 27.25
C SER A 40 -22.59 -16.83 27.88
N GLN A 41 -23.03 -17.97 27.35
CA GLN A 41 -24.08 -18.77 27.97
C GLN A 41 -23.58 -19.74 29.06
N PHE A 42 -22.26 -19.94 29.23
CA PHE A 42 -21.73 -21.07 29.99
C PHE A 42 -20.72 -20.75 31.10
N ILE A 43 -20.21 -19.51 31.21
CA ILE A 43 -19.16 -19.18 32.19
C ILE A 43 -19.63 -18.06 33.12
N ASP A 44 -20.45 -18.45 34.09
CA ASP A 44 -20.58 -17.69 35.33
C ASP A 44 -19.46 -18.13 36.30
N ASN A 45 -18.59 -17.18 36.62
CA ASN A 45 -17.78 -17.15 37.85
C ASN A 45 -16.72 -18.26 38.03
N GLU A 46 -15.59 -18.16 37.32
CA GLU A 46 -14.23 -18.45 37.87
C GLU A 46 -13.15 -18.21 36.81
N LEU A 47 -13.37 -18.65 35.57
CA LEU A 47 -12.42 -18.48 34.46
C LEU A 47 -12.21 -17.01 34.06
N GLY A 48 -13.27 -16.20 34.11
CA GLY A 48 -13.20 -14.77 33.78
C GLY A 48 -12.24 -14.00 34.69
N ASN A 49 -12.20 -14.34 35.98
CA ASN A 49 -11.32 -13.71 36.97
C ASN A 49 -9.85 -14.14 36.81
N LEU A 50 -9.60 -15.35 36.29
CA LEU A 50 -8.25 -15.83 36.00
C LEU A 50 -7.65 -15.06 34.82
N ILE A 51 -8.45 -14.81 33.78
CA ILE A 51 -8.05 -14.08 32.57
C ILE A 51 -7.70 -12.62 32.90
N THR A 52 -8.50 -11.96 33.75
CA THR A 52 -8.20 -10.58 34.19
C THR A 52 -6.90 -10.48 35.00
N ARG A 53 -6.57 -11.51 35.78
CA ARG A 53 -5.33 -11.56 36.58
C ARG A 53 -4.09 -11.82 35.72
N GLU A 54 -4.23 -12.48 34.58
CA GLU A 54 -3.12 -12.72 33.64
C GLU A 54 -2.78 -11.43 32.86
N ASP A 55 -3.80 -10.64 32.52
CA ASP A 55 -3.64 -9.31 31.90
C ASP A 55 -2.88 -8.31 32.80
N GLU A 56 -3.06 -8.39 34.13
CA GLU A 56 -2.35 -7.53 35.10
C GLU A 56 -0.88 -7.91 35.31
N PHE A 57 -0.45 -9.13 34.93
CA PHE A 57 0.88 -9.67 35.24
C PHE A 57 1.89 -9.63 34.08
N SER A 58 1.47 -9.21 32.87
CA SER A 58 2.36 -9.16 31.70
C SER A 58 2.98 -7.77 31.51
N ASP A 59 4.12 -7.51 32.16
CA ASP A 59 4.92 -6.29 31.95
C ASP A 59 5.60 -6.22 30.56
N ARG A 60 5.41 -7.23 29.70
CA ARG A 60 6.12 -7.34 28.41
C ARG A 60 5.30 -6.91 27.21
N LEU A 61 3.99 -6.78 27.32
CA LEU A 61 3.12 -6.26 26.26
C LEU A 61 1.88 -5.64 26.92
N PRO A 62 1.50 -4.39 26.60
CA PRO A 62 0.23 -3.84 27.04
C PRO A 62 -0.89 -4.62 26.33
N THR A 63 -1.48 -5.59 27.02
CA THR A 63 -2.50 -6.48 26.46
C THR A 63 -3.74 -5.70 26.03
N SER A 64 -3.98 -4.50 26.56
CA SER A 64 -5.11 -3.64 26.18
C SER A 64 -4.95 -2.86 24.86
N THR A 65 -3.73 -2.75 24.33
CA THR A 65 -3.44 -1.96 23.12
C THR A 65 -2.98 -2.83 21.93
N ILE A 66 -2.89 -4.14 22.14
CA ILE A 66 -2.55 -5.17 21.12
C ILE A 66 -3.67 -6.24 21.01
N SER A 67 -4.71 -6.18 21.85
CA SER A 67 -5.79 -7.19 21.91
C SER A 67 -6.80 -7.16 20.75
N THR A 68 -6.50 -6.51 19.64
CA THR A 68 -7.38 -6.57 18.46
C THR A 68 -6.52 -6.50 17.20
N PHE A 69 -6.39 -7.63 16.49
CA PHE A 69 -5.78 -7.63 15.14
C PHE A 69 -6.77 -7.19 14.06
N LYS A 70 -7.91 -6.66 14.46
CA LYS A 70 -8.98 -6.26 13.57
C LYS A 70 -8.53 -5.06 12.75
N GLY A 71 -8.70 -5.15 11.44
CA GLY A 71 -8.19 -4.16 10.50
C GLY A 71 -6.74 -4.38 10.08
N PHE A 72 -6.02 -5.38 10.59
CA PHE A 72 -4.63 -5.60 10.21
C PHE A 72 -4.54 -6.11 8.77
N ILE A 73 -3.88 -5.34 7.90
CA ILE A 73 -3.42 -5.84 6.59
C ILE A 73 -2.13 -6.66 6.72
N CYS A 74 -1.76 -7.41 5.67
CA CYS A 74 -0.54 -8.22 5.64
C CYS A 74 0.73 -7.44 6.02
N LEU A 75 0.78 -6.14 5.71
CA LEU A 75 1.92 -5.29 6.04
C LEU A 75 2.07 -5.03 7.53
N HIS A 76 0.98 -4.90 8.30
CA HIS A 76 1.06 -4.75 9.76
C HIS A 76 1.76 -5.94 10.41
N TYR A 77 1.43 -7.15 9.96
CA TYR A 77 2.06 -8.38 10.42
C TYR A 77 3.54 -8.47 10.03
N ALA A 78 3.86 -8.15 8.77
CA ALA A 78 5.23 -8.20 8.28
C ALA A 78 6.16 -7.23 9.03
N VAL A 79 5.63 -6.07 9.42
CA VAL A 79 6.33 -5.06 10.22
C VAL A 79 6.48 -5.47 11.68
N LEU A 80 5.42 -6.01 12.28
CA LEU A 80 5.46 -6.53 13.65
C LEU A 80 6.50 -7.64 13.81
N LEU A 81 6.65 -8.49 12.79
CA LEU A 81 7.64 -9.57 12.74
C LEU A 81 9.04 -9.12 12.31
N ASP A 82 9.23 -7.82 12.03
CA ASP A 82 10.51 -7.23 11.60
C ASP A 82 11.14 -7.95 10.38
N ASN A 83 10.31 -8.39 9.43
CA ASN A 83 10.75 -9.17 8.27
C ASN A 83 10.83 -8.33 7.00
N LEU A 84 11.98 -7.67 6.81
CA LEU A 84 12.31 -6.85 5.64
C LEU A 84 12.05 -7.55 4.30
N SER A 85 12.36 -8.85 4.21
CA SER A 85 12.22 -9.60 2.97
C SER A 85 10.77 -9.77 2.53
N ILE A 86 9.84 -9.90 3.48
CA ILE A 86 8.41 -10.01 3.19
C ILE A 86 7.83 -8.63 2.91
N ILE A 87 8.24 -7.60 3.66
CA ILE A 87 7.83 -6.21 3.44
C ILE A 87 8.15 -5.77 2.01
N GLN A 88 9.37 -6.02 1.54
CA GLN A 88 9.76 -5.72 0.15
C GLN A 88 8.86 -6.39 -0.88
N VAL A 89 8.54 -7.67 -0.67
CA VAL A 89 7.67 -8.43 -1.60
C VAL A 89 6.24 -7.90 -1.58
N LEU A 90 5.72 -7.57 -0.41
CA LEU A 90 4.37 -7.00 -0.27
C LEU A 90 4.30 -5.65 -1.00
N ILE A 91 5.30 -4.80 -0.80
CA ILE A 91 5.43 -3.51 -1.48
C ILE A 91 5.55 -3.69 -3.01
N GLU A 92 6.38 -4.63 -3.48
CA GLU A 92 6.51 -4.99 -4.91
C GLU A 92 5.16 -5.41 -5.53
N HIS A 93 4.25 -5.96 -4.72
CA HIS A 93 2.92 -6.41 -5.13
C HIS A 93 1.79 -5.45 -4.69
N HIS A 94 2.07 -4.15 -4.59
CA HIS A 94 1.08 -3.09 -4.32
C HIS A 94 0.39 -3.16 -2.94
N ALA A 95 1.08 -3.66 -1.92
CA ALA A 95 0.64 -3.45 -0.55
C ALA A 95 0.74 -1.96 -0.19
N ASP A 96 -0.34 -1.39 0.35
CA ASP A 96 -0.42 0.02 0.71
C ASP A 96 -0.03 0.22 2.20
N PRO A 97 1.11 0.87 2.49
CA PRO A 97 1.51 1.18 3.86
C PRO A 97 0.72 2.31 4.50
N LEU A 98 -0.15 3.01 3.77
CA LEU A 98 -0.99 4.09 4.27
C LEU A 98 -2.35 3.60 4.76
N LEU A 99 -2.67 2.32 4.56
CA LEU A 99 -3.88 1.72 5.12
C LEU A 99 -3.72 1.50 6.61
N ALA A 100 -4.47 2.28 7.38
CA ALA A 100 -4.59 2.10 8.82
C ALA A 100 -5.53 0.94 9.15
N ASN A 101 -5.31 0.33 10.31
CA ASN A 101 -6.25 -0.65 10.88
C ASN A 101 -7.52 0.03 11.44
N GLU A 102 -8.43 -0.75 12.05
CA GLU A 102 -9.67 -0.20 12.61
C GLU A 102 -9.43 0.79 13.77
N GLU A 103 -8.27 0.71 14.44
CA GLU A 103 -7.88 1.65 15.49
C GLU A 103 -7.26 2.95 14.91
N GLY A 104 -7.06 3.03 13.59
CA GLY A 104 -6.42 4.17 12.93
C GLY A 104 -4.89 4.14 12.96
N HIS A 105 -4.28 3.03 13.38
CA HIS A 105 -2.82 2.87 13.40
C HIS A 105 -2.30 2.39 12.05
N LEU A 106 -1.24 3.04 11.57
CA LEU A 106 -0.50 2.65 10.38
C LEU A 106 0.46 1.48 10.67
N PRO A 107 0.82 0.67 9.66
CA PRO A 107 1.82 -0.39 9.79
C PRO A 107 3.13 0.09 10.41
N ALA A 108 3.58 1.31 10.06
CA ALA A 108 4.83 1.91 10.57
C ALA A 108 4.86 2.07 12.11
N VAL A 109 3.71 2.18 12.77
CA VAL A 109 3.61 2.33 14.24
C VAL A 109 4.05 1.05 14.95
N TYR A 110 3.81 -0.10 14.33
CA TYR A 110 4.14 -1.42 14.89
C TYR A 110 5.61 -1.81 14.71
N ALA A 111 6.41 -1.00 14.02
CA ALA A 111 7.83 -1.27 13.88
C ALA A 111 8.54 -1.03 15.22
N GLY A 112 9.23 -2.07 15.72
CA GLY A 112 9.96 -2.02 16.99
C GLY A 112 11.03 -0.92 17.02
N SER A 113 11.37 -0.44 18.22
CA SER A 113 12.36 0.64 18.42
C SER A 113 13.77 0.29 17.94
N SER A 114 14.10 -1.00 17.82
CA SER A 114 15.38 -1.50 17.30
C SER A 114 15.43 -1.65 15.78
N SER A 115 14.29 -1.55 15.10
CA SER A 115 14.18 -1.75 13.65
C SER A 115 14.13 -0.40 12.93
N LYS A 116 15.31 0.18 12.72
CA LYS A 116 15.44 1.42 11.94
C LYS A 116 15.15 1.18 10.45
N GLU A 117 15.58 0.01 9.97
CA GLU A 117 15.52 -0.36 8.56
C GLU A 117 14.08 -0.54 8.05
N CYS A 118 13.18 -1.18 8.82
CA CYS A 118 11.78 -1.32 8.40
C CYS A 118 11.04 0.03 8.37
N LYS A 119 11.29 0.88 9.37
CA LYS A 119 10.71 2.24 9.42
C LYS A 119 11.19 3.07 8.24
N ASP A 120 12.48 3.03 7.95
CA ASP A 120 13.06 3.79 6.86
C ASP A 120 12.51 3.32 5.50
N LEU A 121 12.33 2.01 5.29
CA LEU A 121 11.76 1.46 4.05
C LEU A 121 10.31 1.90 3.81
N ILE A 122 9.47 1.86 4.85
CA ILE A 122 8.06 2.26 4.76
C ILE A 122 7.94 3.78 4.61
N LEU A 123 8.74 4.54 5.35
CA LEU A 123 8.76 5.99 5.26
C LEU A 123 9.34 6.47 3.92
N GLU A 124 10.34 5.78 3.37
CA GLU A 124 10.87 6.05 2.04
C GLU A 124 9.81 5.79 0.97
N TYR A 125 9.08 4.68 1.09
CA TYR A 125 7.93 4.41 0.22
C TYR A 125 6.92 5.55 0.31
N GLU A 126 6.43 5.91 1.50
CA GLU A 126 5.51 7.04 1.71
C GLU A 126 6.02 8.35 1.08
N LYS A 127 7.31 8.66 1.24
CA LYS A 127 7.92 9.86 0.67
C LYS A 127 7.95 9.83 -0.86
N ARG A 128 8.35 8.70 -1.47
CA ARG A 128 8.30 8.53 -2.93
C ARG A 128 6.86 8.69 -3.44
N HIS A 129 5.90 8.10 -2.73
CA HIS A 129 4.48 8.09 -3.05
C HIS A 129 3.85 9.49 -3.05
N LYS A 130 4.09 10.27 -1.99
CA LYS A 130 3.55 11.63 -1.87
C LYS A 130 4.23 12.63 -2.81
N HIS A 131 5.50 12.40 -3.16
CA HIS A 131 6.25 13.33 -3.99
C HIS A 131 5.92 13.21 -5.48
N GLU A 132 5.55 12.03 -5.97
CA GLU A 132 5.18 11.82 -7.38
C GLU A 132 3.85 12.49 -7.75
N VAL A 133 2.81 12.34 -6.92
CA VAL A 133 1.51 13.01 -7.12
C VAL A 133 1.67 14.53 -7.02
N SER A 134 2.38 15.01 -5.99
CA SER A 134 2.59 16.44 -5.76
C SER A 134 3.41 17.13 -6.86
N LYS A 135 4.29 16.41 -7.55
CA LYS A 135 5.04 16.96 -8.71
C LYS A 135 4.15 17.10 -9.94
N LEU A 136 3.23 16.16 -10.17
CA LEU A 136 2.42 16.12 -11.38
C LEU A 136 1.36 17.23 -11.38
N ILE A 137 0.60 17.36 -10.29
CA ILE A 137 -0.54 18.29 -10.17
C ILE A 137 -0.37 19.41 -9.15
N GLY A 138 0.71 19.38 -8.34
CA GLY A 138 0.94 20.34 -7.27
C GLY A 138 0.59 19.77 -5.90
N SER A 139 1.16 20.35 -4.84
CA SER A 139 0.89 19.93 -3.46
C SER A 139 -0.46 20.48 -2.99
N PRO A 140 -1.29 19.70 -2.26
CA PRO A 140 -2.50 20.19 -1.62
C PRO A 140 -2.23 21.29 -0.56
N PRO A 141 -3.27 22.03 -0.10
CA PRO A 141 -3.14 23.16 0.84
C PRO A 141 -2.36 22.90 2.13
N ASP A 142 -2.42 21.67 2.63
CA ASP A 142 -1.82 21.28 3.91
C ASP A 142 -0.42 20.63 3.79
N TYR A 143 0.21 20.66 2.60
CA TYR A 143 1.48 19.97 2.32
C TYR A 143 2.66 20.93 2.08
N VAL A 144 3.87 20.49 2.49
CA VAL A 144 5.13 21.21 2.24
C VAL A 144 5.41 21.20 0.73
N GLY A 145 5.39 22.38 0.09
CA GLY A 145 5.38 22.53 -1.37
C GLY A 145 4.13 23.26 -1.90
N TYR A 146 3.18 23.60 -1.02
CA TYR A 146 2.07 24.49 -1.32
C TYR A 146 2.58 25.85 -1.83
N GLY A 147 2.53 26.05 -3.15
CA GLY A 147 3.10 27.23 -3.79
C GLY A 147 3.66 26.98 -5.19
N ASP A 148 4.15 25.76 -5.46
CA ASP A 148 4.52 25.34 -6.81
C ASP A 148 3.29 24.77 -7.54
N GLY A 149 3.00 25.23 -8.75
CA GLY A 149 1.96 24.63 -9.60
C GLY A 149 2.38 23.23 -10.04
N GLY A 150 1.43 22.38 -10.43
CA GLY A 150 1.74 21.07 -10.99
C GLY A 150 2.53 21.18 -12.28
N GLN A 151 3.57 20.35 -12.46
CA GLN A 151 4.35 20.35 -13.70
C GLN A 151 3.48 20.11 -14.93
N LEU A 152 2.52 19.18 -14.83
CA LEU A 152 1.63 18.87 -15.95
C LEU A 152 0.63 20.01 -16.19
N THR A 153 0.04 20.56 -15.14
CA THR A 153 -0.92 21.66 -15.26
C THR A 153 -0.29 22.92 -15.83
N ASP A 154 0.92 23.27 -15.39
CA ASP A 154 1.62 24.46 -15.90
C ASP A 154 2.16 24.25 -17.32
N SER A 155 2.54 23.03 -17.68
CA SER A 155 2.98 22.71 -19.05
C SER A 155 1.82 22.76 -20.04
N LEU A 156 0.65 22.20 -19.68
CA LEU A 156 -0.57 22.26 -20.50
C LEU A 156 -1.12 23.70 -20.60
N ALA A 157 -1.02 24.48 -19.53
CA ALA A 157 -1.41 25.90 -19.58
C ALA A 157 -0.53 26.72 -20.54
N LYS A 158 0.76 26.39 -20.66
CA LYS A 158 1.69 27.05 -21.59
C LYS A 158 1.55 26.52 -23.03
N CYS A 159 1.37 25.21 -23.18
CA CYS A 159 1.29 24.53 -24.46
C CYS A 159 0.11 23.52 -24.47
N PRO A 160 -1.10 23.97 -24.84
CA PRO A 160 -2.29 23.11 -24.86
C PRO A 160 -2.22 21.93 -25.84
N THR A 161 -1.36 22.03 -26.86
CA THR A 161 -1.15 21.00 -27.91
C THR A 161 0.09 20.14 -27.68
N ALA A 162 0.55 20.03 -26.43
CA ALA A 162 1.76 19.27 -26.09
C ALA A 162 1.58 17.75 -26.32
N VAL A 163 2.70 17.07 -26.57
CA VAL A 163 2.77 15.61 -26.46
C VAL A 163 3.27 15.29 -25.06
N VAL A 164 2.47 14.57 -24.28
CA VAL A 164 2.76 14.20 -22.90
C VAL A 164 3.05 12.70 -22.84
N LEU A 165 4.25 12.34 -22.40
CA LEU A 165 4.66 10.94 -22.20
C LEU A 165 4.55 10.58 -20.72
N PHE A 166 3.78 9.55 -20.43
CA PHE A 166 3.72 8.88 -19.13
C PHE A 166 4.45 7.55 -19.24
N ASP A 167 5.65 7.50 -18.67
CA ASP A 167 6.49 6.30 -18.70
C ASP A 167 6.19 5.37 -17.52
N GLU A 168 6.17 4.06 -17.76
CA GLU A 168 5.92 3.01 -16.76
C GLU A 168 4.68 3.24 -15.88
N ILE A 169 3.53 3.55 -16.51
CA ILE A 169 2.32 3.95 -15.78
C ILE A 169 1.79 2.88 -14.81
N ASP A 170 2.11 1.61 -15.04
CA ASP A 170 1.76 0.50 -14.12
C ASP A 170 2.42 0.61 -12.75
N LYS A 171 3.52 1.35 -12.64
CA LYS A 171 4.22 1.60 -11.38
C LYS A 171 3.73 2.88 -10.69
N ALA A 172 2.94 3.70 -11.38
CA ALA A 172 2.43 4.94 -10.83
C ALA A 172 1.40 4.67 -9.73
N HIS A 173 1.32 5.59 -8.77
CA HIS A 173 0.32 5.52 -7.71
C HIS A 173 -1.11 5.50 -8.29
N PRO A 174 -2.06 4.70 -7.73
CA PRO A 174 -3.43 4.65 -8.22
C PRO A 174 -4.12 6.01 -8.30
N GLU A 175 -3.76 6.96 -7.45
CA GLU A 175 -4.29 8.34 -7.50
C GLU A 175 -3.91 9.09 -8.77
N ILE A 176 -2.72 8.81 -9.35
CA ILE A 176 -2.32 9.34 -10.65
C ILE A 176 -3.27 8.84 -11.73
N LEU A 177 -3.63 7.56 -11.70
CA LEU A 177 -4.62 6.99 -12.62
C LEU A 177 -6.00 7.64 -12.43
N THR A 178 -6.43 7.90 -11.19
CA THR A 178 -7.70 8.61 -10.92
C THR A 178 -7.71 10.01 -11.52
N ILE A 179 -6.61 10.76 -11.36
CA ILE A 179 -6.45 12.08 -11.97
C ILE A 179 -6.45 11.99 -13.51
N MET A 180 -5.80 10.97 -14.07
CA MET A 180 -5.80 10.72 -15.51
C MET A 180 -7.19 10.37 -16.04
N LEU A 181 -7.99 9.62 -15.28
CA LEU A 181 -9.37 9.32 -15.66
C LEU A 181 -10.18 10.61 -15.80
N GLN A 182 -10.04 11.57 -14.88
CA GLN A 182 -10.65 12.88 -15.02
C GLN A 182 -10.18 13.59 -16.30
N LEU A 183 -8.88 13.53 -16.60
CA LEU A 183 -8.31 14.14 -17.79
C LEU A 183 -8.82 13.50 -19.08
N PHE A 184 -8.97 12.17 -19.13
CA PHE A 184 -9.43 11.47 -20.32
C PHE A 184 -10.94 11.53 -20.52
N ASP A 185 -11.71 11.74 -19.44
CA ASP A 185 -13.16 11.88 -19.51
C ASP A 185 -13.57 13.32 -19.85
N GLU A 186 -13.17 14.30 -19.04
CA GLU A 186 -13.59 15.69 -19.20
C GLU A 186 -12.64 16.52 -20.08
N GLY A 187 -11.43 16.03 -20.33
CA GLY A 187 -10.37 16.78 -21.00
C GLY A 187 -9.80 17.90 -20.13
N ARG A 188 -9.99 17.85 -18.80
CA ARG A 188 -9.59 18.89 -17.86
C ARG A 188 -8.78 18.32 -16.72
N LEU A 189 -7.83 19.10 -16.24
CA LEU A 189 -6.98 18.76 -15.10
C LEU A 189 -7.04 19.87 -14.07
N THR A 190 -7.26 19.52 -12.80
CA THR A 190 -7.30 20.49 -11.70
C THR A 190 -6.11 20.29 -10.77
N ASP A 191 -5.32 21.36 -10.57
CA ASP A 191 -4.21 21.43 -9.61
C ASP A 191 -4.74 21.49 -8.16
N GLY A 192 -3.94 21.08 -7.17
CA GLY A 192 -4.20 21.23 -5.73
C GLY A 192 -4.56 22.66 -5.26
N LYS A 193 -4.27 23.69 -6.05
CA LYS A 193 -4.71 25.09 -5.88
C LYS A 193 -6.09 25.38 -6.48
N SER A 194 -6.83 24.35 -6.89
CA SER A 194 -8.12 24.48 -7.59
C SER A 194 -8.04 25.23 -8.93
N LYS A 195 -6.86 25.20 -9.58
CA LYS A 195 -6.66 25.77 -10.93
C LYS A 195 -6.93 24.69 -11.97
N THR A 196 -7.98 24.86 -12.76
CA THR A 196 -8.33 23.92 -13.84
C THR A 196 -7.71 24.36 -15.18
N VAL A 197 -7.06 23.42 -15.88
CA VAL A 197 -6.50 23.61 -17.22
C VAL A 197 -7.20 22.69 -18.23
N ASP A 198 -7.29 23.14 -19.48
CA ASP A 198 -7.83 22.34 -20.58
C ASP A 198 -6.70 21.55 -21.25
N GLY A 199 -6.85 20.22 -21.29
CA GLY A 199 -5.92 19.27 -21.88
C GLY A 199 -6.42 18.61 -23.16
N LYS A 200 -7.58 19.00 -23.70
CA LYS A 200 -8.23 18.32 -24.84
C LYS A 200 -7.41 18.26 -26.12
N GLN A 201 -6.49 19.21 -26.30
CA GLN A 201 -5.69 19.32 -27.52
C GLN A 201 -4.34 18.61 -27.42
N ALA A 202 -3.97 18.12 -26.24
CA ALA A 202 -2.73 17.42 -26.02
C ALA A 202 -2.84 15.95 -26.45
N VAL A 203 -1.71 15.38 -26.87
CA VAL A 203 -1.59 13.95 -27.17
C VAL A 203 -0.93 13.26 -25.98
N TYR A 204 -1.61 12.27 -25.42
CA TYR A 204 -1.11 11.51 -24.27
C TYR A 204 -0.59 10.15 -24.72
N VAL A 205 0.67 9.87 -24.42
CA VAL A 205 1.33 8.59 -24.70
C VAL A 205 1.64 7.91 -23.38
N LEU A 206 1.15 6.70 -23.18
CA LEU A 206 1.42 5.91 -21.97
C LEU A 206 2.23 4.67 -22.35
N THR A 207 3.24 4.35 -21.55
CA THR A 207 4.01 3.10 -21.67
C THR A 207 3.77 2.25 -20.42
N SER A 208 3.78 0.93 -20.60
CA SER A 208 3.72 -0.02 -19.49
C SER A 208 4.53 -1.24 -19.84
N ASN A 209 5.25 -1.78 -18.84
CA ASN A 209 6.07 -2.97 -18.98
C ASN A 209 5.33 -4.27 -18.61
N LEU A 210 4.03 -4.20 -18.25
CA LEU A 210 3.25 -5.31 -17.73
C LEU A 210 3.20 -6.55 -18.65
N ALA A 211 3.25 -6.35 -19.97
CA ALA A 211 3.12 -7.42 -20.98
C ALA A 211 4.47 -7.96 -21.47
N SER A 212 5.61 -7.52 -20.92
CA SER A 212 6.93 -7.85 -21.47
C SER A 212 7.20 -9.36 -21.51
N ASP A 213 6.80 -10.08 -20.47
CA ASP A 213 7.00 -11.53 -20.37
C ASP A 213 6.10 -12.30 -21.34
N GLU A 214 4.82 -11.92 -21.45
CA GLU A 214 3.88 -12.54 -22.39
C GLU A 214 4.32 -12.32 -23.84
N ILE A 215 4.75 -11.11 -24.19
CA ILE A 215 5.29 -10.78 -25.52
C ILE A 215 6.53 -11.64 -25.82
N ALA A 216 7.40 -11.84 -24.85
CA ALA A 216 8.58 -12.69 -24.99
C ALA A 216 8.22 -14.18 -25.19
N GLU A 217 7.16 -14.68 -24.55
CA GLU A 217 6.65 -16.05 -24.75
C GLU A 217 6.00 -16.24 -26.13
N TYR A 218 5.22 -15.27 -26.60
CA TYR A 218 4.64 -15.29 -27.95
C TYR A 218 5.71 -15.36 -29.04
N HIS A 219 6.81 -14.62 -28.89
CA HIS A 219 7.94 -14.69 -29.81
C HIS A 219 8.59 -16.08 -29.84
N LYS A 220 8.84 -16.69 -28.68
CA LYS A 220 9.42 -18.05 -28.61
C LYS A 220 8.52 -19.13 -29.23
N THR A 221 7.21 -18.96 -29.13
CA THR A 221 6.22 -19.92 -29.66
C THR A 221 6.11 -19.78 -31.19
N SER A 222 6.21 -18.56 -31.71
CA SER A 222 6.18 -18.27 -33.15
C SER A 222 7.39 -18.83 -33.91
N ASP A 223 8.57 -18.87 -33.27
CA ASP A 223 9.78 -19.46 -33.86
C ASP A 223 9.76 -21.00 -33.87
N LYS A 224 8.99 -21.64 -32.98
CA LYS A 224 8.81 -23.10 -32.97
C LYS A 224 7.84 -23.61 -34.06
N GLN A 225 6.92 -22.78 -34.53
CA GLN A 225 5.99 -23.14 -35.61
C GLN A 225 6.60 -22.97 -37.02
N LYS A 226 7.75 -22.30 -37.14
CA LYS A 226 8.50 -22.13 -38.40
C LYS A 226 9.62 -23.17 -38.61
N LYS A 227 9.77 -24.15 -37.72
CA LYS A 227 10.66 -25.30 -37.86
C LYS A 227 9.86 -26.58 -38.00
#